data_AF-A0A960XFA6-F1
#
_entry.id   AF-A0A960XFA6-F1
#
_cell.length_a   1.000
_cell.length_b   1.000
_cell.length_c   1.000
_cell.angle_alpha   90.00
_cell.angle_beta   90.00
_cell.angle_gamma   90.00
#
_symmetry.space_group_name_H-M   'P 1'
#
loop_
_entity.id
_entity.type
_entity.pdbx_description
1 polymer ?
#
loop_
_entity_poly.entity_id
_entity_poly.type
_entity_poly.pdbx_seq_one_letter_code
_entity_poly.pdbx_strand_id
1 'polypeptide(L)' 'PTLKRDEAKALIEKAGGRASGSVSKNTDYLVAGESAGSKLVKAESLGIPILSEEGLLSLLK' A
#
# COMPACT_ATOMS: atom_id res chain seq x y z
N PRO A 1 14.35 4.41 -4.06
CA PRO A 1 13.09 4.78 -3.37
C PRO A 1 12.99 6.30 -3.10
N THR A 2 12.33 7.03 -4.00
CA THR A 2 12.27 8.51 -3.97
C THR A 2 11.01 9.08 -3.31
N LEU A 3 10.00 8.26 -3.03
CA LEU A 3 8.79 8.66 -2.30
C LEU A 3 8.92 8.11 -0.88
N LYS A 4 9.01 9.02 0.10
CA LYS A 4 9.13 8.60 1.50
C LYS A 4 7.82 7.93 1.92
N ARG A 5 7.94 6.89 2.74
CA ARG A 5 6.79 6.19 3.34
C ARG A 5 5.78 7.17 3.98
N ASP A 6 6.29 8.28 4.52
CA ASP A 6 5.50 9.40 5.06
C ASP A 6 4.64 10.12 4.02
N GLU A 7 5.16 10.39 2.82
CA GLU A 7 4.37 11.05 1.76
C GLU A 7 3.26 10.13 1.26
N ALA A 8 3.55 8.84 1.06
CA ALA A 8 2.52 7.87 0.72
C ALA A 8 1.45 7.77 1.81
N LYS A 9 1.86 7.80 3.08
CA LYS A 9 0.94 7.77 4.23
C LYS A 9 0.05 9.02 4.26
N ALA A 10 0.65 10.20 4.10
CA ALA A 10 -0.06 11.47 4.10
C ALA A 10 -1.05 11.59 2.95
N LEU A 11 -0.69 11.10 1.75
CA LEU A 11 -1.57 11.06 0.59
C LEU A 11 -2.76 10.11 0.80
N ILE A 12 -2.52 8.90 1.32
CA ILE A 12 -3.58 7.94 1.68
C ILE A 12 -4.52 8.55 2.70
N GLU A 13 -3.98 9.14 3.78
CA GLU A 13 -4.78 9.78 4.83
C GLU A 13 -5.56 11.00 4.30
N LYS A 14 -4.97 11.77 3.37
CA LYS A 14 -5.61 12.93 2.74
C LYS A 14 -6.79 12.53 1.83
N ALA A 15 -6.73 11.37 1.20
CA ALA A 15 -7.86 10.82 0.46
C ALA A 15 -8.88 10.06 1.32
N GLY A 16 -8.71 10.04 2.65
CA GLY A 16 -9.61 9.34 3.57
C GLY A 16 -9.31 7.85 3.72
N GLY A 17 -8.22 7.36 3.14
CA GLY A 17 -7.73 6.00 3.32
C GLY A 17 -6.92 5.84 4.61
N ARG A 18 -6.78 4.59 5.07
CA ARG A 18 -6.01 4.26 6.29
C ARG A 18 -4.77 3.45 5.94
N ALA A 19 -3.60 4.07 6.05
CA ALA A 19 -2.33 3.40 5.82
C ALA A 19 -1.91 2.59 7.05
N SER A 20 -2.08 1.26 6.97
CA SER A 20 -1.61 0.32 8.01
C SER A 20 -0.30 -0.35 7.60
N GLY A 21 0.63 -0.48 8.55
CA GLY A 21 1.91 -1.18 8.34
C GLY A 21 1.80 -2.71 8.20
N SER A 22 0.61 -3.26 8.43
CA SER A 22 0.31 -4.69 8.49
C SER A 22 -0.81 -5.06 7.54
N VAL A 23 -0.61 -6.12 6.76
CA VAL A 23 -1.65 -6.71 5.91
C VAL A 23 -2.52 -7.67 6.72
N SER A 24 -3.84 -7.51 6.59
CA SER A 24 -4.87 -8.32 7.24
C SER A 24 -6.01 -8.60 6.25
N LYS A 25 -6.92 -9.52 6.60
CA LYS A 25 -8.08 -9.86 5.75
C LYS A 25 -9.00 -8.68 5.40
N ASN A 26 -8.96 -7.61 6.20
CA ASN A 26 -9.72 -6.37 5.96
C ASN A 26 -8.96 -5.35 5.11
N THR A 27 -7.82 -5.73 4.53
CA THR A 27 -7.03 -4.83 3.69
C THR A 27 -7.47 -5.01 2.24
N ASP A 28 -8.03 -3.95 1.65
CA ASP A 28 -8.47 -3.96 0.25
C ASP A 28 -7.29 -3.95 -0.72
N TYR A 29 -6.24 -3.18 -0.41
CA TYR A 29 -5.05 -3.05 -1.27
C TYR A 29 -3.76 -3.00 -0.45
N LEU A 30 -2.72 -3.70 -0.91
CA LEU A 30 -1.37 -3.56 -0.38
C LEU A 30 -0.56 -2.63 -1.29
N VAL A 31 -0.14 -1.47 -0.77
CA VAL A 31 0.86 -0.65 -1.45
C VAL A 31 2.26 -1.21 -1.16
N ALA A 32 2.86 -1.86 -2.15
CA ALA A 32 4.17 -2.47 -2.06
C ALA A 32 5.19 -1.67 -2.87
N GLY A 33 6.20 -1.12 -2.19
CA GLY A 33 7.41 -0.62 -2.83
C GLY A 33 8.46 -1.72 -3.03
N GLU A 34 9.62 -1.34 -3.57
CA GLU A 34 10.75 -2.21 -3.95
C GLU A 34 11.27 -3.15 -2.82
N SER A 35 10.92 -2.92 -1.56
CA SER A 35 11.33 -3.73 -0.40
C SER A 35 10.17 -4.39 0.36
N ALA A 36 9.06 -4.74 -0.31
CA ALA A 36 7.88 -5.30 0.33
C ALA A 36 7.92 -6.82 0.59
N GLY A 37 9.09 -7.47 0.50
CA GLY A 37 9.25 -8.94 0.49
C GLY A 37 8.35 -9.74 1.47
N SER A 38 8.42 -9.46 2.77
CA SER A 38 7.62 -10.22 3.77
C SER A 38 6.13 -9.87 3.82
N LYS A 39 5.71 -8.76 3.19
CA LYS A 39 4.31 -8.30 3.14
C LYS A 39 3.63 -8.73 1.85
N LEU A 40 4.39 -8.81 0.76
CA LEU A 40 3.97 -9.37 -0.53
C LEU A 40 3.45 -10.80 -0.35
N VAL A 41 4.27 -11.68 0.22
CA VAL A 41 3.91 -13.09 0.44
C VAL A 41 2.61 -13.23 1.26
N LYS A 42 2.43 -12.36 2.26
CA LYS A 42 1.23 -12.38 3.11
C LYS A 42 0.00 -11.82 2.39
N ALA A 43 0.17 -10.81 1.53
CA ALA A 43 -0.91 -10.29 0.69
C ALA A 43 -1.33 -11.30 -0.39
N GLU A 44 -0.37 -11.91 -1.09
CA GLU A 44 -0.63 -12.98 -2.06
C GLU A 44 -1.34 -14.17 -1.41
N SER A 45 -0.87 -14.59 -0.23
CA SER A 45 -1.52 -15.67 0.54
C SER A 45 -2.94 -15.33 1.00
N LEU A 46 -3.28 -14.05 1.13
CA LEU A 46 -4.61 -13.58 1.52
C LEU A 46 -5.47 -13.21 0.29
N GLY A 47 -4.93 -13.26 -0.93
CA GLY A 47 -5.60 -12.83 -2.14
C GLY A 47 -5.81 -11.30 -2.23
N ILE A 48 -4.99 -10.53 -1.52
CA ILE A 48 -5.10 -9.06 -1.48
C ILE A 48 -4.36 -8.49 -2.70
N PRO A 49 -5.01 -7.67 -3.54
CA PRO A 49 -4.37 -7.05 -4.68
C PRO A 49 -3.26 -6.09 -4.24
N ILE A 50 -2.12 -6.19 -4.93
CA ILE A 50 -0.94 -5.39 -4.67
C ILE A 50 -0.92 -4.21 -5.65
N LEU A 51 -0.77 -3.00 -5.11
CA LEU A 51 -0.60 -1.77 -5.85
C LEU A 51 0.83 -1.26 -5.68
N SER A 52 1.39 -0.73 -6.76
CA SER A 52 2.62 0.06 -6.71
C SER A 52 2.32 1.48 -6.24
N GLU A 53 3.36 2.25 -5.87
CA GLU A 53 3.23 3.68 -5.57
C GLU A 53 2.50 4.45 -6.69
N GLU A 54 2.84 4.15 -7.94
CA GLU A 54 2.18 4.74 -9.11
C GLU A 54 0.68 4.40 -9.17
N GLY A 55 0.30 3.17 -8.80
CA GLY A 55 -1.09 2.74 -8.74
C GLY A 55 -1.88 3.46 -7.64
N LEU A 56 -1.24 3.67 -6.48
CA LEU A 56 -1.80 4.50 -5.42
C LEU A 56 -1.98 5.95 -5.90
N LEU A 57 -0.95 6.56 -6.48
CA LEU A 57 -1.01 7.93 -7.03
C LEU A 57 -2.10 8.08 -8.10
N SER A 58 -2.32 7.05 -8.91
CA SER A 58 -3.37 7.03 -9.93
C SER A 58 -4.78 7.02 -9.32
N LEU A 59 -4.98 6.34 -8.18
CA LEU A 59 -6.27 6.31 -7.46
C LEU A 59 -6.56 7.59 -6.67
N LEU A 60 -5.51 8.34 -6.31
CA LEU A 60 -5.60 9.58 -5.54
C LEU A 60 -5.82 10.83 -6.42
N LYS A 61 -5.85 10.66 -7.73
CA LYS A 61 -5.96 11.72 -8.74
C LYS A 61 -7.42 12.02 -9.07
#